data_AF-A0A9P0Q0A9-F1
#
_entry.id   AF-A0A9P0Q0A9-F1
#
_cell.length_a   1.000
_cell.length_b   1.000
_cell.length_c   1.000
_cell.angle_alpha   90.00
_cell.angle_beta   90.00
_cell.angle_gamma   90.00
#
_symmetry.space_group_name_H-M   'P 1'
#
loop_
_entity.id
_entity.type
_entity.pdbx_description
1 polymer ?
#
loop_
_entity_poly.entity_id
_entity_poly.type
_entity_poly.pdbx_seq_one_letter_code
_entity_poly.pdbx_strand_id
1 'polypeptide(L)'
;MDFTGAVGRIVEDPQEATAIAAAEGYSWKRRWRGGVRCSAATAAPISAVQAAATGPNQRPLDGGVHTTQPWFHLGMTRDKATELIYKYGTVDGVFLVRDSRTHQGSFVITYKSGQKVLHAQVNPILDPLRDRPVLSIDNGATKFYDLLQLVEFYQVRSTLILIFLC
;
A
#
# COMPACT_ATOMS: atom_id res chain seq x y z
N MET A 1 -45.95 -9.25 -5.91
CA MET A 1 -44.51 -8.96 -5.88
C MET A 1 -44.30 -7.82 -4.91
N ASP A 2 -44.02 -8.24 -3.69
CA ASP A 2 -43.62 -7.50 -2.50
C ASP A 2 -42.15 -7.10 -2.62
N PHE A 3 -41.88 -5.80 -2.75
CA PHE A 3 -40.53 -5.24 -2.73
C PHE A 3 -40.15 -4.82 -1.31
N THR A 4 -40.07 -5.79 -0.38
CA THR A 4 -39.40 -5.60 0.90
C THR A 4 -37.90 -5.87 0.74
N GLY A 5 -37.17 -4.86 0.26
CA GLY A 5 -35.71 -4.86 0.20
C GLY A 5 -35.22 -3.43 0.39
N ALA A 6 -34.32 -3.23 1.35
CA ALA A 6 -33.88 -1.92 1.86
C ALA A 6 -33.50 -0.95 0.73
N VAL A 7 -34.31 0.11 0.60
CA VAL A 7 -34.15 1.21 -0.35
C VAL A 7 -32.89 2.00 0.00
N GLY A 8 -31.99 2.17 -0.97
CA GLY A 8 -30.93 3.17 -0.89
C GLY A 8 -31.56 4.57 -0.88
N ARG A 9 -31.59 5.21 0.29
CA ARG A 9 -32.12 6.56 0.47
C ARG A 9 -31.08 7.59 0.05
N ILE A 10 -31.48 8.55 -0.79
CA ILE A 10 -30.68 9.73 -1.12
C ILE A 10 -30.74 10.68 0.08
N VAL A 11 -29.58 11.02 0.64
CA VAL A 11 -29.47 11.86 1.83
C VAL A 11 -29.49 13.33 1.40
N GLU A 12 -30.67 13.94 1.46
CA GLU A 12 -30.90 15.34 1.05
C GLU A 12 -30.51 16.34 2.16
N ASP A 13 -30.50 15.91 3.42
CA ASP A 13 -30.13 16.76 4.55
C ASP A 13 -28.59 16.86 4.67
N PRO A 14 -28.02 18.08 4.54
CA PRO A 14 -26.57 18.27 4.65
C PRO A 14 -25.99 17.85 6.00
N GLN A 15 -26.76 17.91 7.10
CA GLN A 15 -26.26 17.44 8.41
C GLN A 15 -26.24 15.91 8.49
N GLU A 16 -27.24 15.23 7.93
CA GLU A 16 -27.28 13.75 7.85
C GLU A 16 -26.15 13.25 6.94
N ALA A 17 -25.91 13.91 5.80
CA ALA A 17 -24.80 13.58 4.91
C ALA A 17 -23.43 13.82 5.58
N THR A 18 -23.29 14.90 6.37
CA THR A 18 -22.06 15.17 7.13
C THR A 18 -21.87 14.16 8.27
N ALA A 19 -22.94 13.74 8.93
CA ALA A 19 -22.91 12.73 9.97
C ALA A 19 -22.56 11.34 9.42
N ILE A 20 -23.09 10.96 8.25
CA ILE A 20 -22.75 9.71 7.56
C ILE A 20 -21.32 9.78 7.05
N ALA A 21 -20.89 10.89 6.44
CA ALA A 21 -19.48 11.10 6.07
C ALA A 21 -18.56 11.10 7.29
N ALA A 22 -19.03 11.52 8.47
CA ALA A 22 -18.30 11.42 9.73
C ALA A 22 -18.43 10.05 10.42
N ALA A 23 -19.38 9.20 10.07
CA ALA A 23 -19.41 7.82 10.54
C ALA A 23 -18.53 6.93 9.64
N GLU A 24 -18.63 7.10 8.33
CA GLU A 24 -17.94 6.32 7.31
C GLU A 24 -16.50 6.82 7.07
N GLY A 25 -16.27 8.14 7.14
CA GLY A 25 -14.96 8.78 6.96
C GLY A 25 -13.95 8.51 8.08
N TYR A 26 -14.35 7.81 9.14
CA TYR A 26 -13.51 7.48 10.29
C TYR A 26 -12.99 6.04 10.28
N SER A 27 -13.42 5.21 9.32
CA SER A 27 -12.94 3.83 9.18
C SER A 27 -11.54 3.78 8.55
N TRP A 28 -11.30 4.56 7.49
CA TRP A 28 -10.00 4.56 6.81
C TRP A 28 -8.90 5.32 7.58
N LYS A 29 -9.27 6.34 8.39
CA LYS A 29 -8.30 7.17 9.14
C LYS A 29 -7.79 6.53 10.43
N ARG A 30 -8.56 5.66 11.11
CA ARG A 30 -8.09 4.98 12.33
C ARG A 30 -7.07 3.88 12.05
N ARG A 31 -7.10 3.29 10.86
CA ARG A 31 -6.18 2.22 10.47
C ARG A 31 -4.72 2.66 10.34
N TRP A 32 -4.45 3.97 10.21
CA TRP A 32 -3.13 4.50 9.86
C TRP A 32 -2.61 5.58 10.83
N ARG A 33 -3.04 5.55 12.09
CA ARG A 33 -2.51 6.43 13.14
C ARG A 33 -1.78 5.61 14.21
N GLY A 34 -0.89 4.73 13.77
CA GLY A 34 0.19 4.20 14.61
C GLY A 34 1.41 5.11 14.49
N GLY A 35 1.51 6.11 15.37
CA GLY A 35 2.76 6.87 15.56
C GLY A 35 2.72 8.38 15.32
N VAL A 36 1.81 9.12 15.96
CA VAL A 36 2.05 10.54 16.29
C VAL A 36 1.52 10.80 17.69
N ARG A 37 2.42 10.92 18.67
CA ARG A 37 2.12 11.55 19.96
C ARG A 37 2.45 13.02 19.82
N CYS A 38 1.45 13.89 19.84
CA CYS A 38 1.64 15.31 20.07
C CYS A 38 1.76 15.54 21.58
N SER A 39 2.99 15.59 22.09
CA SER A 39 3.24 16.08 23.44
C SER A 39 3.27 17.61 23.41
N ALA A 40 2.21 18.23 23.95
CA ALA A 40 2.27 19.62 24.35
C ALA A 40 3.24 19.72 25.55
N ALA A 41 4.27 20.56 25.44
CA ALA A 41 5.02 21.02 26.61
C ALA A 41 5.66 22.39 26.36
N THR A 42 5.35 23.28 27.29
CA THR A 42 5.75 24.66 27.54
C THR A 42 7.27 24.87 27.75
N ALA A 43 7.72 26.05 27.30
CA ALA A 43 8.79 26.94 27.82
C ALA A 43 10.22 26.41 28.13
N ALA A 44 11.20 27.20 27.65
CA ALA A 44 12.67 27.14 27.73
C ALA A 44 13.26 27.30 29.18
N PRO A 45 14.59 27.34 29.49
CA PRO A 45 15.73 27.65 28.59
C PRO A 45 17.16 27.06 28.87
N ILE A 46 18.07 27.26 27.90
CA ILE A 46 19.59 27.29 27.83
C ILE A 46 20.48 26.56 28.86
N SER A 47 21.30 25.58 28.41
CA SER A 47 22.79 25.71 28.25
C SER A 47 23.54 24.38 28.08
N ALA A 48 24.46 24.42 27.11
CA ALA A 48 25.78 23.76 27.03
C ALA A 48 25.94 22.24 26.76
N VAL A 49 26.98 22.01 25.96
CA VAL A 49 27.84 20.83 25.71
C VAL A 49 27.50 19.83 24.59
N GLN A 50 28.60 19.48 23.91
CA GLN A 50 28.81 18.83 22.62
C GLN A 50 28.23 17.42 22.49
N ALA A 51 27.84 17.03 21.27
CA ALA A 51 28.57 16.00 20.51
C ALA A 51 27.89 15.77 19.15
N ALA A 52 28.72 15.80 18.10
CA ALA A 52 28.37 15.29 16.79
C ALA A 52 28.09 13.79 16.89
N ALA A 53 26.89 13.37 16.52
CA ALA A 53 26.59 12.00 16.14
C ALA A 53 25.45 12.00 15.13
N THR A 54 25.80 11.65 13.90
CA THR A 54 24.99 11.02 12.86
C THR A 54 23.58 10.66 13.32
N GLY A 55 22.58 11.39 12.83
CA GLY A 55 21.18 11.14 13.18
C GLY A 55 20.78 9.71 12.83
N PRO A 56 20.32 8.88 13.78
CA PRO A 56 19.71 7.62 13.44
C PRO A 56 18.26 7.93 13.12
N ASN A 57 17.96 8.31 11.88
CA ASN A 57 16.59 8.09 11.37
C ASN A 57 16.48 6.61 10.96
N GLN A 58 16.76 5.73 11.93
CA GLN A 58 16.41 4.34 11.87
C GLN A 58 14.88 4.31 11.93
N ARG A 59 14.24 4.12 10.78
CA ARG A 59 12.87 3.62 10.71
C ARG A 59 12.87 2.26 11.39
N PRO A 60 12.27 2.07 12.58
CA PRO A 60 12.16 0.75 13.15
C PRO A 60 10.89 0.09 12.59
N LEU A 61 10.96 -1.24 12.47
CA LEU A 61 9.88 -2.22 12.24
C LEU A 61 9.77 -2.73 10.79
N ASP A 62 10.19 -4.00 10.64
CA ASP A 62 10.37 -4.82 9.44
C ASP A 62 11.51 -4.42 8.50
N GLY A 63 12.66 -5.09 8.71
CA GLY A 63 13.65 -5.31 7.66
C GLY A 63 13.03 -6.14 6.54
N GLY A 64 12.24 -5.46 5.72
CA GLY A 64 11.45 -6.07 4.67
C GLY A 64 12.35 -6.85 3.74
N VAL A 65 12.35 -8.18 3.83
CA VAL A 65 13.12 -9.08 2.97
C VAL A 65 12.85 -8.79 1.49
N HIS A 66 11.66 -8.25 1.18
CA HIS A 66 11.31 -7.75 -0.15
C HIS A 66 12.25 -6.64 -0.67
N THR A 67 12.84 -5.82 0.19
CA THR A 67 13.74 -4.71 -0.20
C THR A 67 15.05 -5.18 -0.81
N THR A 68 15.49 -6.40 -0.49
CA THR A 68 16.67 -7.02 -1.08
C THR A 68 16.35 -7.81 -2.35
N GLN A 69 15.07 -7.94 -2.69
CA GLN A 69 14.66 -8.67 -3.87
C GLN A 69 14.92 -7.84 -5.12
N PRO A 70 15.42 -8.46 -6.19
CA PRO A 70 15.81 -7.73 -7.38
C PRO A 70 14.59 -7.10 -8.10
N TRP A 71 13.41 -7.69 -7.93
CA TRP A 71 12.13 -7.19 -8.46
C TRP A 71 11.53 -6.00 -7.71
N PHE A 72 12.15 -5.57 -6.60
CA PHE A 72 11.62 -4.49 -5.79
C PHE A 72 12.42 -3.19 -5.97
N HIS A 73 11.71 -2.08 -6.19
CA HIS A 73 12.30 -0.76 -6.37
C HIS A 73 11.70 0.26 -5.40
N LEU A 74 12.54 0.83 -4.54
CA LEU A 74 12.19 1.90 -3.61
C LEU A 74 12.19 3.27 -4.31
N GLY A 75 11.17 4.07 -4.04
CA GLY A 75 11.02 5.44 -4.55
C GLY A 75 10.71 5.54 -6.03
N MET A 76 10.41 4.42 -6.71
CA MET A 76 10.18 4.42 -8.15
C MET A 76 8.81 5.02 -8.48
N THR A 77 8.78 5.95 -9.44
CA THR A 77 7.52 6.57 -9.89
C THR A 77 6.75 5.66 -10.85
N ARG A 78 5.45 5.93 -11.01
CA ARG A 78 4.62 5.24 -11.99
C ARG A 78 5.21 5.36 -13.40
N ASP A 79 5.54 6.58 -13.80
CA ASP A 79 6.03 6.85 -15.16
C ASP A 79 7.38 6.17 -15.41
N LYS A 80 8.28 6.16 -14.41
CA LYS A 80 9.57 5.47 -14.56
C LYS A 80 9.42 3.96 -14.66
N ALA A 81 8.53 3.38 -13.85
CA ALA A 81 8.21 1.96 -13.94
C ALA A 81 7.63 1.61 -15.31
N THR A 82 6.70 2.42 -15.82
CA THR A 82 6.13 2.25 -17.16
C THR A 82 7.19 2.32 -18.26
N GLU A 83 8.08 3.32 -18.21
CA GLU A 83 9.20 3.45 -19.14
C GLU A 83 10.11 2.21 -19.12
N LEU A 84 10.46 1.70 -17.94
CA LEU A 84 11.30 0.51 -17.81
C LEU A 84 10.66 -0.73 -18.41
N ILE A 85 9.37 -0.97 -18.12
CA ILE A 85 8.64 -2.10 -18.68
C ILE A 85 8.51 -1.97 -20.21
N TYR A 86 8.29 -0.77 -20.75
CA TYR A 86 8.28 -0.59 -22.20
C TYR A 86 9.65 -0.81 -22.84
N LYS A 87 10.72 -0.34 -22.20
CA LYS A 87 12.08 -0.39 -22.74
C LYS A 87 12.68 -1.79 -22.70
N TYR A 88 12.44 -2.54 -21.63
CA TYR A 88 13.10 -3.83 -21.39
C TYR A 88 12.12 -5.00 -21.26
N GLY A 89 10.82 -4.75 -21.11
CA GLY A 89 9.79 -5.79 -21.07
C GLY A 89 9.46 -6.29 -22.46
N THR A 90 10.30 -7.16 -23.02
CA THR A 90 10.12 -7.72 -24.36
C THR A 90 8.90 -8.64 -24.42
N VAL A 91 8.67 -9.44 -23.38
CA VAL A 91 7.59 -10.44 -23.30
C VAL A 91 6.52 -10.06 -22.28
N ASP A 92 5.32 -10.60 -22.47
CA ASP A 92 4.25 -10.49 -21.49
C ASP A 92 4.63 -11.21 -20.19
N GLY A 93 4.13 -10.68 -19.08
CA GLY A 93 4.45 -11.13 -17.73
C GLY A 93 5.66 -10.42 -17.13
N VAL A 94 6.45 -9.65 -17.90
CA VAL A 94 7.54 -8.89 -17.28
C VAL A 94 7.01 -7.92 -16.22
N PHE A 95 7.62 -7.89 -15.03
CA PHE A 95 7.12 -7.11 -13.90
C PHE A 95 8.19 -6.51 -13.00
N LEU A 96 7.75 -5.55 -12.19
CA LEU A 96 8.46 -5.03 -11.04
C LEU A 96 7.47 -4.61 -9.95
N VAL A 97 7.93 -4.54 -8.71
CA VAL A 97 7.16 -4.04 -7.57
C VAL A 97 7.81 -2.76 -7.04
N ARG A 98 6.99 -1.78 -6.71
CA ARG A 98 7.43 -0.49 -6.15
C ARG A 98 6.58 -0.07 -4.97
N ASP A 99 7.10 0.82 -4.15
CA ASP A 99 6.32 1.49 -3.10
C ASP A 99 5.27 2.44 -3.69
N SER A 100 4.15 2.58 -2.99
CA SER A 100 3.15 3.58 -3.33
C SER A 100 3.54 4.94 -2.75
N ARG A 101 3.67 5.95 -3.61
CA ARG A 101 3.97 7.33 -3.19
C ARG A 101 2.79 8.05 -2.53
N THR A 102 1.57 7.61 -2.82
CA THR A 102 0.34 8.23 -2.30
C THR A 102 -0.19 7.55 -1.04
N HIS A 103 0.04 6.24 -0.91
CA HIS A 103 -0.46 5.43 0.20
C HIS A 103 0.71 4.75 0.90
N GLN A 104 1.08 5.28 2.06
CA GLN A 104 2.14 4.68 2.88
C GLN A 104 1.78 3.24 3.24
N GLY A 105 2.75 2.32 3.15
CA GLY A 105 2.55 0.89 3.42
C GLY A 105 1.78 0.12 2.35
N SER A 106 1.34 0.77 1.27
CA SER A 106 0.86 0.11 0.06
C SER A 106 1.99 -0.04 -0.97
N PHE A 107 1.83 -1.01 -1.85
CA PHE A 107 2.75 -1.28 -2.95
C PHE A 107 2.01 -1.24 -4.29
N VAL A 108 2.76 -1.20 -5.37
CA VAL A 108 2.22 -1.27 -6.73
C VAL A 108 3.03 -2.28 -7.53
N ILE A 109 2.35 -3.25 -8.12
CA ILE A 109 2.92 -4.18 -9.09
C ILE A 109 2.70 -3.57 -10.46
N THR A 110 3.78 -3.35 -11.21
CA THR A 110 3.72 -2.88 -12.58
C THR A 110 4.18 -4.01 -13.50
N TYR A 111 3.36 -4.39 -14.47
CA TYR A 111 3.62 -5.56 -15.31
C TYR A 111 3.13 -5.37 -16.76
N LYS A 112 3.72 -6.11 -17.69
CA LYS A 112 3.31 -6.14 -19.10
C LYS A 112 2.31 -7.26 -19.34
N SER A 113 1.22 -6.98 -20.04
CA SER A 113 0.26 -7.98 -20.49
C SER A 113 -0.48 -7.48 -21.73
N GLY A 114 -0.57 -8.30 -22.78
CA GLY A 114 -1.29 -7.96 -24.00
C GLY A 114 -0.80 -6.67 -24.65
N GLN A 115 0.52 -6.46 -24.71
CA GLN A 115 1.17 -5.23 -25.21
C GLN A 115 0.86 -3.95 -24.40
N LYS A 116 0.24 -4.07 -23.23
CA LYS A 116 -0.07 -2.94 -22.34
C LYS A 116 0.70 -3.07 -21.03
N VAL A 117 1.06 -1.93 -20.47
CA VAL A 117 1.58 -1.85 -19.10
C VAL A 117 0.43 -1.62 -18.14
N LEU A 118 0.29 -2.51 -17.18
CA LEU A 118 -0.75 -2.50 -16.15
C LEU A 118 -0.13 -2.20 -14.79
N HIS A 119 -0.92 -1.58 -13.91
CA HIS A 119 -0.52 -1.27 -12.53
C HIS A 119 -1.60 -1.79 -11.58
N ALA A 120 -1.23 -2.76 -10.74
CA ALA A 120 -2.11 -3.29 -9.70
C ALA A 120 -1.67 -2.76 -8.34
N GLN A 121 -2.61 -2.20 -7.57
CA GLN A 121 -2.33 -1.77 -6.20
C GLN A 121 -2.38 -2.97 -5.26
N VAL A 122 -1.38 -3.05 -4.37
CA VAL A 122 -1.34 -3.98 -3.25
C VAL A 122 -1.58 -3.16 -1.99
N ASN A 123 -2.74 -3.35 -1.38
CA ASN A 123 -3.15 -2.58 -0.21
C ASN A 123 -3.19 -3.47 1.03
N PRO A 124 -2.76 -2.96 2.19
CA PRO A 124 -2.91 -3.69 3.43
C PRO A 124 -4.35 -3.59 3.94
N ILE A 125 -4.92 -4.75 4.24
CA ILE A 125 -6.26 -4.95 4.79
C ILE A 125 -6.17 -5.71 6.12
N LEU A 126 -7.23 -5.72 6.94
CA LEU A 126 -7.20 -6.35 8.27
C LEU A 126 -7.77 -7.72 8.06
N ASP A 127 -7.01 -8.74 8.43
CA ASP A 127 -7.56 -10.08 8.47
C ASP A 127 -8.54 -10.17 9.65
N PRO A 128 -9.85 -10.36 9.41
CA PRO A 128 -10.84 -10.39 10.48
C PRO A 128 -10.65 -11.58 11.43
N LEU A 129 -9.96 -12.64 11.00
CA LEU A 129 -9.73 -13.83 11.83
C LEU A 129 -8.51 -13.68 12.75
N ARG A 130 -7.51 -12.90 12.32
CA ARG A 130 -6.19 -12.82 12.98
C ARG A 130 -5.87 -11.45 13.55
N ASP A 131 -6.73 -10.45 13.31
CA ASP A 131 -6.55 -9.06 13.73
C ASP A 131 -5.17 -8.48 13.36
N ARG A 132 -4.63 -8.91 12.21
CA ARG A 132 -3.32 -8.50 11.70
C ARG A 132 -3.46 -7.90 10.30
N PRO A 133 -2.66 -6.87 9.94
CA PRO A 133 -2.59 -6.41 8.56
C PRO A 133 -2.02 -7.50 7.64
N VAL A 134 -2.71 -7.73 6.52
CA VAL A 134 -2.30 -8.61 5.42
C VAL A 134 -2.43 -7.84 4.11
N LEU A 135 -1.64 -8.21 3.11
CA LEU A 135 -1.65 -7.60 1.79
C LEU A 135 -2.71 -8.24 0.89
N SER A 136 -3.35 -7.43 0.06
CA SER A 136 -4.31 -7.90 -0.94
C SER A 136 -4.32 -6.99 -2.17
N ILE A 137 -4.57 -7.58 -3.34
CA ILE A 137 -4.74 -6.87 -4.62
C ILE A 137 -6.23 -6.66 -4.93
N ASP A 138 -7.06 -7.62 -4.52
CA ASP A 138 -8.47 -7.79 -4.88
C ASP A 138 -9.39 -7.53 -3.68
N ASN A 139 -9.08 -6.50 -2.90
CA ASN A 139 -9.86 -6.02 -1.76
C ASN A 139 -10.18 -7.12 -0.71
N GLY A 140 -9.33 -8.13 -0.60
CA GLY A 140 -9.39 -9.18 0.41
C GLY A 140 -9.90 -10.54 -0.04
N ALA A 141 -10.19 -10.72 -1.33
CA ALA A 141 -10.47 -12.06 -1.85
C ALA A 141 -9.22 -12.96 -1.76
N THR A 142 -8.04 -12.46 -2.11
CA THR A 142 -6.74 -13.08 -1.82
C THR A 142 -5.99 -12.29 -0.76
N LYS A 143 -5.32 -13.00 0.15
CA LYS A 143 -4.62 -12.42 1.31
C LYS A 143 -3.22 -13.00 1.39
N PHE A 144 -2.24 -12.13 1.60
CA PHE A 144 -0.82 -12.47 1.69
C PHE A 144 -0.22 -11.85 2.95
N TYR A 145 0.67 -12.59 3.62
CA TYR A 145 1.35 -12.07 4.81
C TYR A 145 2.44 -11.06 4.45
N ASP A 146 3.12 -11.28 3.33
CA ASP A 146 4.16 -10.40 2.83
C ASP A 146 4.17 -10.35 1.29
N LEU A 147 5.04 -9.51 0.74
CA LEU A 147 5.20 -9.39 -0.72
C LEU A 147 5.84 -10.62 -1.35
N LEU A 148 6.66 -11.38 -0.62
CA LEU A 148 7.31 -12.58 -1.15
C LEU A 148 6.25 -13.64 -1.48
N GLN A 149 5.37 -13.93 -0.52
CA GLN A 149 4.26 -14.86 -0.72
C GLN A 149 3.34 -14.41 -1.85
N LEU A 150 3.09 -13.10 -1.95
CA LEU A 150 2.31 -12.54 -3.05
C LEU A 150 2.98 -12.82 -4.40
N VAL A 151 4.26 -12.47 -4.56
CA VAL A 151 4.97 -12.64 -5.82
C VAL A 151 5.07 -14.11 -6.21
N GLU A 152 5.37 -14.99 -5.25
CA GLU A 152 5.43 -16.43 -5.45
C GLU A 152 4.09 -17.00 -5.91
N PHE A 153 2.98 -16.57 -5.29
CA PHE A 153 1.63 -16.97 -5.70
C PHE A 153 1.36 -16.65 -7.18
N TYR A 154 1.68 -15.42 -7.61
CA TYR A 154 1.35 -14.98 -8.97
C TYR A 154 2.32 -15.53 -10.01
N GLN A 155 3.57 -15.85 -9.62
CA GLN A 155 4.50 -16.59 -10.47
C GLN A 155 4.06 -18.04 -10.71
N VAL A 156 3.50 -18.71 -9.70
CA VAL A 156 3.12 -20.13 -9.79
C VAL A 156 1.75 -20.34 -10.44
N ARG A 157 0.77 -19.46 -10.17
CA ARG A 157 -0.64 -19.70 -10.56
C ARG A 157 -1.07 -19.02 -11.84
N SER A 158 -0.39 -17.97 -12.29
CA SER A 158 -0.84 -17.22 -13.45
C SER A 158 -0.12 -17.70 -14.70
N THR A 159 -0.88 -17.93 -15.77
CA THR A 159 -0.36 -18.00 -17.14
C THR A 159 0.40 -16.72 -17.55
N LEU A 160 0.31 -15.64 -16.76
CA LEU A 160 1.31 -14.58 -16.70
C LEU A 160 2.56 -15.11 -16.00
N ILE A 161 3.54 -15.57 -16.79
CA ILE A 161 4.87 -15.85 -16.28
C ILE A 161 5.46 -14.51 -15.84
N LEU A 162 5.39 -14.20 -14.55
CA LEU A 162 5.94 -12.97 -14.01
C LEU A 162 7.47 -13.01 -14.13
N ILE A 163 8.01 -12.45 -15.21
CA ILE A 163 9.45 -12.44 -15.51
C ILE A 163 10.07 -11.17 -14.94
N PHE A 164 11.11 -11.32 -14.13
CA PHE A 164 11.81 -10.18 -13.56
C PHE A 164 12.67 -9.44 -14.61
N LEU A 165 12.73 -8.11 -14.50
CA LEU A 165 13.49 -7.21 -15.38
C LEU A 165 14.79 -6.78 -14.68
N CYS A 166 15.90 -7.46 -15.01
CA CYS A 166 17.25 -7.20 -14.47
C CYS A 166 17.96 -6.09 -15.26
#